data_AF-A0A239DFV9-F1
#
_entry.id   AF-A0A239DFV9-F1
#
_cell.length_a   1.000
_cell.length_b   1.000
_cell.length_c   1.000
_cell.angle_alpha   90.00
_cell.angle_beta   90.00
_cell.angle_gamma   90.00
#
_symmetry.space_group_name_H-M   'P 1'
#
loop_
_entity.id
_entity.type
_entity.pdbx_description
1 polymer ?
#
loop_
_entity_poly.entity_id
_entity_poly.type
_entity_poly.pdbx_seq_one_letter_code
_entity_poly.pdbx_strand_id
1 'polypeptide(L)'
;MRWSEVDLDVKQWVIPAGRSKNGKPHVVPLSSYAIKILNEVPRFLDCDYVFTTTRNSPVSGFSKMLRRLSEGSQTSDWRLHDLRRTAASGMARAGIAPHVVEKVLNHISGTISGVAAVYNRYGYDREKREALERWGEVLSRLAADDGIDNRLR
;
A
#
# COMPACT_ATOMS: atom_id res chain seq x y z
N MET A 1 -9.45 4.13 -0.69
CA MET A 1 -9.28 4.06 0.77
C MET A 1 -10.24 5.04 1.38
N ARG A 2 -10.94 4.65 2.44
CA ARG A 2 -11.84 5.51 3.20
C ARG A 2 -11.33 5.69 4.64
N TRP A 3 -11.59 6.82 5.27
CA TRP A 3 -11.21 7.04 6.67
C TRP A 3 -11.93 6.06 7.60
N SER A 4 -13.20 5.74 7.31
CA SER A 4 -13.97 4.70 8.01
C SER A 4 -13.38 3.29 7.94
N GLU A 5 -12.39 3.06 7.07
CA GLU A 5 -11.72 1.76 6.90
C GLU A 5 -10.32 1.73 7.52
N VAL A 6 -9.84 2.88 8.01
CA VAL A 6 -8.48 3.04 8.54
C VAL A 6 -8.54 3.25 10.03
N ASP A 7 -7.90 2.35 10.76
CA ASP A 7 -7.62 2.46 12.18
C ASP A 7 -6.15 2.84 12.35
N LEU A 8 -5.88 4.08 12.75
CA LEU A 8 -4.51 4.55 12.93
C LEU A 8 -3.87 4.07 14.24
N ASP A 9 -4.67 3.77 15.26
CA ASP A 9 -4.17 3.31 16.56
C ASP A 9 -3.72 1.84 16.46
N VAL A 10 -4.52 1.02 15.78
CA VAL A 10 -4.20 -0.38 15.48
C VAL A 10 -3.27 -0.50 14.26
N LYS A 11 -3.04 0.60 13.54
CA LYS A 11 -2.24 0.70 12.31
C LYS A 11 -2.70 -0.29 11.24
N GLN A 12 -3.96 -0.19 10.84
CA GLN A 12 -4.59 -1.12 9.92
C GLN A 12 -5.55 -0.43 8.96
N TRP A 13 -5.57 -0.89 7.71
CA TRP A 13 -6.61 -0.59 6.74
C TRP A 13 -7.37 -1.87 6.39
N VAL A 14 -8.69 -1.88 6.59
CA VAL A 14 -9.56 -3.01 6.26
C VAL A 14 -10.37 -2.70 5.00
N ILE A 15 -10.07 -3.40 3.91
CA ILE A 15 -10.86 -3.33 2.69
C ILE A 15 -12.04 -4.30 2.85
N PRO A 16 -13.30 -3.83 2.86
CA PRO A 16 -14.46 -4.70 3.01
C PRO A 16 -14.64 -5.61 1.78
N ALA A 17 -15.31 -6.74 1.98
CA ALA A 17 -15.58 -7.74 0.95
C ALA A 17 -16.19 -7.14 -0.33
N GLY A 18 -17.14 -6.21 -0.20
CA GLY A 18 -17.81 -5.58 -1.35
C GLY A 18 -16.88 -4.72 -2.23
N ARG A 19 -15.66 -4.39 -1.77
CA ARG A 19 -14.65 -3.66 -2.54
C ARG A 19 -13.37 -4.46 -2.77
N SER A 20 -13.31 -5.71 -2.33
CA SER A 20 -12.15 -6.57 -2.56
C SER A 20 -12.34 -7.40 -3.83
N LYS A 21 -11.25 -7.68 -4.54
CA LYS A 21 -11.27 -8.45 -5.80
C LYS A 21 -11.83 -9.88 -5.62
N ASN A 22 -11.66 -10.46 -4.44
CA ASN A 22 -11.97 -11.85 -4.15
C ASN A 22 -13.21 -12.02 -3.27
N GLY A 23 -13.98 -10.96 -3.03
CA GLY A 23 -15.19 -10.99 -2.21
C GLY A 23 -14.94 -11.31 -0.73
N LYS A 24 -13.69 -11.24 -0.25
CA LYS A 24 -13.32 -11.44 1.15
C LYS A 24 -12.72 -10.16 1.73
N PRO A 25 -12.96 -9.81 3.00
CA PRO A 25 -12.28 -8.69 3.62
C PRO A 25 -10.75 -8.85 3.51
N HIS A 26 -10.06 -7.78 3.16
CA HIS A 26 -8.59 -7.77 3.10
C HIS A 26 -8.02 -6.80 4.13
N VAL A 27 -7.23 -7.34 5.03
CA VAL A 27 -6.53 -6.58 6.07
C VAL A 27 -5.15 -6.21 5.57
N VAL A 28 -4.86 -4.91 5.51
CA VAL A 28 -3.56 -4.33 5.17
C VAL A 28 -2.99 -3.65 6.42
N PRO A 29 -1.99 -4.25 7.09
CA PRO A 29 -1.24 -3.54 8.13
C PRO A 29 -0.59 -2.27 7.57
N LEU A 30 -0.51 -1.22 8.36
CA LEU A 30 0.10 0.04 7.97
C LEU A 30 1.44 0.18 8.68
N SER A 31 2.51 0.38 7.91
CA SER A 31 3.84 0.62 8.47
C SER A 31 3.92 2.00 9.13
N SER A 32 4.91 2.20 9.99
CA SER A 32 5.16 3.52 10.59
C SER A 32 5.36 4.61 9.52
N TYR A 33 6.00 4.27 8.39
CA TYR A 33 6.15 5.16 7.25
C TYR A 33 4.80 5.52 6.60
N ALA A 34 3.91 4.54 6.40
CA ALA A 34 2.57 4.79 5.87
C ALA A 34 1.70 5.62 6.83
N ILE A 35 1.80 5.37 8.14
CA ILE A 35 1.10 6.13 9.18
C ILE A 35 1.55 7.60 9.16
N LYS A 36 2.86 7.86 9.02
CA LYS A 36 3.37 9.23 8.88
C LYS A 36 2.71 9.97 7.72
N ILE A 37 2.66 9.35 6.53
CA ILE A 37 2.00 9.93 5.36
C ILE A 37 0.51 10.18 5.64
N LEU A 38 -0.19 9.20 6.22
CA LEU A 38 -1.63 9.32 6.50
C LEU A 38 -1.94 10.42 7.52
N ASN A 39 -1.06 10.67 8.50
CA ASN A 39 -1.21 11.77 9.45
C ASN A 39 -1.04 13.16 8.81
N GLU A 40 -0.34 13.26 7.68
CA GLU A 40 -0.17 14.50 6.92
C GLU A 40 -1.34 14.75 5.95
N VAL A 41 -2.20 13.75 5.70
CA VAL A 41 -3.36 13.89 4.80
C VAL A 41 -4.46 14.70 5.50
N PRO A 42 -4.91 15.83 4.92
CA PRO A 42 -6.02 16.60 5.48
C PRO A 42 -7.31 15.79 5.60
N ARG A 43 -8.01 15.96 6.72
CA ARG A 43 -9.34 15.36 6.96
C ARG A 43 -10.42 16.42 6.81
N PHE A 44 -11.44 16.10 6.00
CA PHE A 44 -12.62 16.95 5.84
C PHE A 44 -13.80 16.28 6.54
N LEU A 45 -14.57 17.05 7.31
CA LEU A 45 -15.70 16.53 8.09
C LEU A 45 -16.77 15.84 7.24
N ASP A 46 -16.96 16.31 6.01
CA ASP A 46 -17.96 15.86 5.03
C ASP A 46 -17.38 14.87 4.00
N CYS A 47 -16.16 14.36 4.21
CA CYS A 47 -15.48 13.49 3.25
C CYS A 47 -14.88 12.25 3.90
N ASP A 48 -15.39 11.09 3.49
CA ASP A 48 -14.84 9.79 3.91
C ASP A 48 -13.65 9.33 3.05
N TYR A 49 -13.33 10.00 1.93
CA TYR A 49 -12.20 9.61 1.09
C TYR A 49 -10.88 10.13 1.66
N VAL A 50 -9.93 9.21 1.88
CA VAL A 50 -8.56 9.58 2.30
C VAL A 50 -7.87 10.40 1.22
N PHE A 51 -7.96 9.96 -0.04
CA PHE A 51 -7.38 10.65 -1.18
C PHE A 51 -8.49 11.14 -2.11
N THR A 52 -8.64 12.46 -2.21
CA THR A 52 -9.64 13.13 -3.05
C THR A 52 -9.13 14.51 -3.51
N THR A 53 -9.64 14.99 -4.64
CA THR A 53 -9.46 16.38 -5.10
C THR A 53 -10.76 17.19 -5.08
N THR A 54 -11.91 16.54 -4.87
CA THR A 54 -13.25 17.14 -4.97
C THR A 54 -14.08 16.98 -3.71
N ARG A 55 -13.62 16.18 -2.74
CA ARG A 55 -14.34 15.71 -1.54
C ARG A 55 -15.53 14.78 -1.82
N ASN A 56 -16.06 14.77 -3.04
CA ASN A 56 -17.22 13.97 -3.41
C ASN A 56 -16.87 12.64 -4.08
N SER A 57 -15.63 12.49 -4.56
CA SER A 57 -15.16 11.28 -5.23
C SER A 57 -13.72 10.94 -4.85
N PRO A 58 -13.30 9.66 -4.92
CA PRO A 58 -11.89 9.32 -4.79
C PRO A 58 -11.12 9.91 -5.97
N VAL A 59 -9.80 10.10 -5.80
CA VAL A 59 -8.95 10.49 -6.94
C VAL A 59 -9.13 9.51 -8.10
N SER A 60 -9.41 10.06 -9.27
CA SER A 60 -9.52 9.35 -10.54
C SER A 60 -8.66 10.05 -11.60
N GLY A 61 -8.12 9.30 -12.56
CA GLY A 61 -7.31 9.87 -13.64
C GLY A 61 -5.91 10.25 -13.20
N PHE A 62 -4.97 9.31 -13.28
CA PHE A 62 -3.62 9.48 -12.76
C PHE A 62 -2.61 10.05 -13.77
N SER A 63 -2.99 10.25 -15.04
CA SER A 63 -2.05 10.60 -16.11
C SER A 63 -1.25 11.87 -15.86
N LYS A 64 -1.89 12.93 -15.33
CA LYS A 64 -1.20 14.19 -14.98
C LYS A 64 -0.20 13.99 -13.82
N MET A 65 -0.58 13.19 -12.82
CA MET A 65 0.28 12.89 -11.68
C MET A 65 1.46 12.02 -12.10
N LEU A 66 1.23 10.96 -12.88
CA LEU A 66 2.28 10.11 -13.42
C LEU A 66 3.27 10.90 -14.28
N ARG A 67 2.80 11.82 -15.15
CA ARG A 67 3.69 12.68 -15.92
C ARG A 67 4.61 13.53 -15.03
N ARG A 68 4.06 14.16 -13.99
CA ARG A 68 4.85 14.95 -13.02
C ARG A 68 5.87 14.09 -12.28
N LEU A 69 5.49 12.86 -11.90
CA LEU A 69 6.40 11.93 -11.24
C LEU A 69 7.51 11.48 -12.19
N SER A 70 7.19 11.12 -13.43
CA SER A 70 8.17 10.78 -14.47
C SER A 70 9.18 11.91 -14.69
N GLU A 71 8.71 13.15 -14.85
CA GLU A 71 9.56 14.34 -14.99
C GLU A 71 10.44 14.56 -13.76
N GLY A 72 9.85 14.55 -12.56
CA GLY A 72 10.58 14.83 -11.31
C GLY A 72 11.57 13.74 -10.89
N SER A 73 11.27 12.48 -11.22
CA SER A 73 12.16 11.33 -10.93
C SER A 73 13.11 10.97 -12.07
N GLN A 74 13.00 11.67 -13.22
CA GLN A 74 13.75 11.36 -14.45
C GLN A 74 13.56 9.89 -14.89
N THR A 75 12.34 9.37 -14.76
CA THR A 75 11.96 8.01 -15.17
C THR A 75 10.87 8.04 -16.24
N SER A 76 10.85 7.04 -17.11
CA SER A 76 9.84 6.88 -18.16
C SER A 76 9.26 5.46 -18.20
N ASP A 77 8.24 5.27 -19.04
CA ASP A 77 7.75 3.95 -19.46
C ASP A 77 7.19 3.04 -18.35
N TRP A 78 6.64 3.63 -17.29
CA TRP A 78 5.96 2.89 -16.23
C TRP A 78 4.53 3.37 -15.99
N ARG A 79 3.70 2.49 -15.42
CA ARG A 79 2.29 2.72 -15.11
C ARG A 79 2.07 2.58 -13.61
N LEU A 80 0.92 3.06 -13.11
CA LEU A 80 0.59 3.01 -11.68
C LEU A 80 0.74 1.59 -11.06
N HIS A 81 0.42 0.53 -11.81
CA HIS A 81 0.56 -0.85 -11.33
C HIS A 81 2.01 -1.30 -11.16
N ASP A 82 2.98 -0.63 -11.78
CA ASP A 82 4.39 -0.92 -11.60
C ASP A 82 4.88 -0.50 -10.21
N LEU A 83 4.28 0.51 -9.56
CA LEU A 83 4.55 0.82 -8.14
C LEU A 83 4.31 -0.39 -7.22
N ARG A 84 3.23 -1.14 -7.51
CA ARG A 84 2.91 -2.36 -6.77
C ARG A 84 3.90 -3.48 -7.06
N ARG A 85 4.37 -3.62 -8.31
CA ARG A 85 5.42 -4.57 -8.66
C ARG A 85 6.74 -4.21 -7.99
N THR A 86 7.11 -2.94 -7.98
CA THR A 86 8.28 -2.43 -7.27
C THR A 86 8.20 -2.75 -5.78
N ALA A 87 7.05 -2.56 -5.13
CA ALA A 87 6.87 -2.94 -3.73
C ALA A 87 7.03 -4.46 -3.52
N ALA A 88 6.49 -5.29 -4.42
CA ALA A 88 6.64 -6.75 -4.36
C ALA A 88 8.13 -7.17 -4.48
N SER A 89 8.82 -6.66 -5.49
CA SER A 89 10.25 -6.92 -5.71
C SER A 89 11.11 -6.35 -4.57
N GLY A 90 10.76 -5.19 -4.04
CA GLY A 90 11.41 -4.56 -2.89
C GLY A 90 11.30 -5.39 -1.62
N MET A 91 10.09 -5.88 -1.30
CA MET A 91 9.88 -6.81 -0.19
C MET A 91 10.66 -8.12 -0.39
N ALA A 92 10.67 -8.68 -1.60
CA ALA A 92 11.45 -9.87 -1.91
C ALA A 92 12.96 -9.65 -1.70
N ARG A 93 13.50 -8.51 -2.16
CA ARG A 93 14.91 -8.11 -1.91
C ARG A 93 15.20 -7.89 -0.43
N ALA A 94 14.22 -7.44 0.34
CA ALA A 94 14.31 -7.34 1.80
C ALA A 94 14.18 -8.70 2.52
N GLY A 95 14.16 -9.84 1.79
CA GLY A 95 14.13 -11.17 2.38
C GLY A 95 12.75 -11.61 2.88
N ILE A 96 11.67 -10.93 2.50
CA ILE A 96 10.31 -11.34 2.85
C ILE A 96 9.91 -12.55 2.00
N ALA A 97 9.36 -13.57 2.66
CA ALA A 97 8.96 -14.79 1.99
C ALA A 97 7.89 -14.53 0.90
N PRO A 98 7.99 -15.15 -0.29
CA PRO A 98 7.07 -14.89 -1.40
C PRO A 98 5.58 -15.05 -1.05
N HIS A 99 5.25 -16.07 -0.25
CA HIS A 99 3.87 -16.30 0.17
C HIS A 99 3.31 -15.18 1.07
N VAL A 100 4.15 -14.50 1.85
CA VAL A 100 3.75 -13.32 2.64
C VAL A 100 3.51 -12.12 1.73
N VAL A 101 4.40 -11.91 0.75
CA VAL A 101 4.22 -10.86 -0.27
C VAL A 101 2.90 -11.06 -1.02
N GLU A 102 2.60 -12.27 -1.46
CA GLU A 102 1.32 -12.60 -2.13
C GLU A 102 0.11 -12.27 -1.24
N LYS A 103 0.20 -12.54 0.07
CA LYS A 103 -0.86 -12.19 1.03
C LYS A 103 -1.00 -10.69 1.25
N VAL A 104 0.10 -9.93 1.37
CA VAL A 104 0.06 -8.45 1.39
C VAL A 104 -0.66 -7.91 0.17
N LEU A 105 -0.36 -8.50 -0.99
CA LEU A 105 -0.93 -8.14 -2.27
C LEU A 105 -2.39 -8.61 -2.43
N ASN A 106 -2.97 -9.40 -1.52
CA ASN A 106 -4.30 -10.02 -1.72
C ASN A 106 -4.37 -10.87 -2.99
N HIS A 107 -3.28 -11.55 -3.34
CA HIS A 107 -3.29 -12.54 -4.39
C HIS A 107 -3.88 -13.85 -3.86
N ILE A 108 -4.74 -14.47 -4.67
CA ILE A 108 -5.12 -15.88 -4.48
C ILE A 108 -3.93 -16.67 -5.04
N SER A 109 -3.00 -17.01 -4.15
CA SER A 109 -1.66 -17.51 -4.50
C SER A 109 -1.68 -18.68 -5.47
N GLY A 110 -0.71 -18.71 -6.41
CA GLY A 110 -0.28 -19.92 -7.11
C GLY A 110 0.89 -20.65 -6.41
N THR A 111 1.56 -20.00 -5.46
CA THR A 111 2.70 -20.52 -4.68
C THR A 111 2.26 -21.49 -3.61
N ILE A 112 1.09 -21.27 -3.02
CA ILE A 112 0.40 -22.24 -2.17
C ILE A 112 -0.73 -22.82 -3.02
N SER A 113 -0.49 -23.99 -3.61
CA SER A 113 -1.41 -24.65 -4.53
C SER A 113 -1.76 -26.06 -4.07
N GLY A 114 -2.76 -26.67 -4.72
CA GLY A 114 -3.21 -28.02 -4.42
C GLY A 114 -3.65 -28.20 -2.96
N VAL A 115 -3.22 -29.31 -2.36
CA VAL A 115 -3.59 -29.68 -0.98
C VAL A 115 -3.13 -28.64 0.05
N ALA A 116 -1.99 -27.97 -0.17
CA ALA A 116 -1.49 -26.93 0.74
C ALA A 116 -2.43 -25.70 0.80
N ALA A 117 -3.14 -25.39 -0.28
CA ALA A 117 -4.11 -24.30 -0.31
C ALA A 117 -5.37 -24.59 0.52
N VAL A 118 -5.73 -25.87 0.66
CA VAL A 118 -6.88 -26.31 1.48
C VAL A 118 -6.61 -26.06 2.97
N TYR A 119 -5.36 -26.29 3.41
CA TYR A 119 -4.94 -26.13 4.79
C TYR A 119 -4.48 -24.72 5.16
N ASN A 120 -3.96 -23.95 4.20
CA ASN A 120 -3.42 -22.62 4.48
C ASN A 120 -4.48 -21.51 4.52
N ARG A 121 -5.31 -21.56 5.58
CA ARG A 121 -6.32 -20.55 5.91
C ARG A 121 -5.78 -19.40 6.77
N TYR A 122 -4.50 -19.44 7.13
CA TYR A 122 -3.86 -18.44 7.97
C TYR A 122 -3.79 -17.08 7.25
N GLY A 123 -4.16 -16.02 7.96
CA GLY A 123 -4.20 -14.64 7.43
C GLY A 123 -2.82 -14.00 7.28
N TYR A 124 -1.80 -14.58 7.94
CA TYR A 124 -0.44 -14.06 8.03
C TYR A 124 -0.38 -12.61 8.52
N ASP A 125 -1.30 -12.19 9.40
CA ASP A 125 -1.42 -10.77 9.75
C ASP A 125 -0.17 -10.23 10.46
N ARG A 126 0.48 -11.06 11.30
CA ARG A 126 1.77 -10.72 11.92
C ARG A 126 2.88 -10.61 10.87
N GLU A 127 3.01 -11.60 10.00
CA GLU A 127 4.05 -11.66 8.98
C GLU A 127 3.88 -10.54 7.93
N LYS A 128 2.64 -10.21 7.56
CA LYS A 128 2.32 -9.04 6.71
C LYS A 128 2.73 -7.74 7.39
N ARG A 129 2.51 -7.62 8.71
CA ARG A 129 2.90 -6.42 9.48
C ARG A 129 4.42 -6.25 9.47
N GLU A 130 5.15 -7.31 9.79
CA GLU A 130 6.63 -7.32 9.73
C GLU A 130 7.15 -6.99 8.32
N ALA A 131 6.53 -7.58 7.29
CA ALA A 131 6.90 -7.33 5.90
C ALA A 131 6.72 -5.87 5.48
N LEU A 132 5.56 -5.28 5.81
CA LEU A 132 5.24 -3.91 5.46
C LEU A 132 6.05 -2.91 6.29
N GLU A 133 6.36 -3.21 7.55
CA GLU A 133 7.25 -2.38 8.37
C GLU A 133 8.65 -2.35 7.77
N ARG A 134 9.23 -3.53 7.46
CA ARG A 134 10.55 -3.62 6.84
C ARG A 134 10.63 -2.92 5.49
N TRP A 135 9.57 -3.02 4.69
CA TRP A 135 9.48 -2.27 3.44
C TRP A 135 9.37 -0.75 3.69
N GLY A 136 8.59 -0.34 4.69
CA GLY A 136 8.50 1.05 5.14
C GLY A 136 9.84 1.63 5.57
N GLU A 137 10.67 0.86 6.28
CA GLU A 137 12.02 1.27 6.68
C GLU A 137 12.96 1.46 5.47
N VAL A 138 12.82 0.64 4.42
CA VAL A 138 13.58 0.82 3.18
C VAL A 138 13.17 2.13 2.50
N LEU A 139 11.86 2.38 2.38
CA LEU A 139 11.34 3.62 1.79
C LEU A 139 11.77 4.85 2.60
N SER A 140 11.73 4.77 3.93
CA SER A 140 12.12 5.87 4.80
C SER A 140 13.61 6.22 4.64
N ARG A 141 14.48 5.23 4.40
CA ARG A 141 15.91 5.45 4.14
C ARG A 141 16.13 6.11 2.79
N LEU A 142 15.50 5.57 1.72
CA LEU A 142 15.59 6.17 0.39
C LEU A 142 15.12 7.63 0.36
N ALA A 143 14.01 7.94 1.05
CA ALA A 143 13.50 9.30 1.12
C ALA A 143 14.40 10.26 1.93
N ALA A 144 15.16 9.74 2.91
CA ALA A 144 16.09 10.55 3.69
C ALA A 144 17.40 10.81 2.93
N ASP A 145 17.88 9.83 2.18
CA ASP A 145 19.12 9.92 1.39
C ASP A 145 18.97 10.89 0.19
N ASP A 146 17.76 11.04 -0.36
CA ASP A 146 17.48 11.94 -1.49
C ASP A 146 17.31 13.44 -1.11
N GLY A 147 17.46 13.82 0.17
CA GLY A 147 17.45 15.23 0.58
C GLY A 147 16.17 16.01 0.23
N ILE A 148 15.03 15.34 0.06
CA ILE A 148 13.76 15.99 -0.28
C ILE A 148 13.19 16.65 0.97
N ASP A 149 13.60 17.89 1.23
CA ASP A 149 12.87 18.80 2.11
C ASP A 149 11.52 19.14 1.47
N ASN A 150 10.47 18.45 1.92
CA ASN A 150 9.10 18.61 1.45
C ASN A 150 8.45 19.92 1.93
N ARG A 151 9.20 20.89 2.46
CA ARG A 151 8.68 22.15 3.01
C ARG A 151 8.42 23.26 2.01
N LEU A 152 8.66 23.08 0.71
CA LEU A 152 8.44 24.14 -0.28
C LEU A 152 7.82 23.62 -1.58
N ARG A 153 6.52 23.30 -1.58
CA ARG A 153 5.60 23.46 -2.73
C ARG A 153 4.16 23.63 -2.28
#